data_AF-A0A383EKU7-F1
#
_entry.id   AF-A0A383EKU7-F1
#
_cell.length_a   1.000
_cell.length_b   1.000
_cell.length_c   1.000
_cell.angle_alpha   90.00
_cell.angle_beta   90.00
_cell.angle_gamma   90.00
#
_symmetry.space_group_name_H-M   'P 1'
#
loop_
_entity.id
_entity.type
_entity.pdbx_description
1 polymer ?
#
loop_
_entity_poly.entity_id
_entity_poly.type
_entity_poly.pdbx_seq_one_letter_code
_entity_poly.pdbx_strand_id
1 'polypeptide(L)'
;RSIDNKLVKKMQEKTFPYTFNSYDNKKEKILISPNGPDPVFFGVRGENPSILISAAESIKPEEKLDGYLIFKSNQGTGDHLKNKIDVERFEPYTSGTIEGTIESTPIVLRGGHVYFLIKSKNKIINCCVYKPTNITHIAKSLISGDRVLIGGGVRKASKNFDRIFNIEFLKPLKLEKHTMQKNPLCKKCDKRMKSKGKNQGFQCSKCGKKSSHKITITMPRKISKKMYIP
;
A
#
# COMPACT_ATOMS: atom_id res chain seq x y z
N ARG A 1 -32.62 0.18 -3.32
CA ARG A 1 -31.46 1.03 -2.98
C ARG A 1 -30.98 1.83 -4.19
N SER A 2 -31.66 2.91 -4.54
CA SER A 2 -31.20 3.99 -5.40
C SER A 2 -30.57 5.10 -4.54
N ILE A 3 -29.38 5.56 -4.91
CA ILE A 3 -28.65 6.63 -4.22
C ILE A 3 -27.85 7.42 -5.27
N ASP A 4 -28.05 8.73 -5.36
CA ASP A 4 -27.27 9.57 -6.28
C ASP A 4 -25.80 9.67 -5.85
N ASN A 5 -24.94 9.14 -6.70
CA ASN A 5 -23.48 9.20 -6.65
C ASN A 5 -22.96 10.64 -6.45
N LYS A 6 -23.59 11.63 -7.10
CA LYS A 6 -23.25 13.05 -7.00
C LYS A 6 -23.63 13.64 -5.63
N LEU A 7 -24.76 13.25 -5.05
CA LEU A 7 -25.18 13.70 -3.72
C LEU A 7 -24.27 13.13 -2.63
N VAL A 8 -23.90 11.84 -2.69
CA VAL A 8 -22.93 11.26 -1.74
C VAL A 8 -21.55 11.92 -1.85
N LYS A 9 -21.09 12.22 -3.07
CA LYS A 9 -19.83 12.97 -3.29
C LYS A 9 -19.90 14.37 -2.66
N LYS A 10 -20.95 15.13 -2.99
CA LYS A 10 -21.20 16.49 -2.48
C LYS A 10 -21.40 16.53 -0.95
N MET A 11 -21.98 15.49 -0.36
CA MET A 11 -22.09 15.31 1.09
C MET A 11 -20.69 15.17 1.72
N GLN A 12 -19.85 14.28 1.19
CA GLN A 12 -18.50 14.07 1.72
C GLN A 12 -17.64 15.33 1.53
N GLU A 13 -17.70 15.98 0.37
CA GLU A 13 -16.97 17.23 0.10
C GLU A 13 -17.37 18.39 1.03
N LYS A 14 -18.64 18.43 1.50
CA LYS A 14 -19.12 19.44 2.45
C LYS A 14 -18.83 19.13 3.93
N THR A 15 -18.75 17.85 4.30
CA THR A 15 -18.70 17.43 5.71
C THR A 15 -17.35 16.83 6.13
N PHE A 16 -16.42 16.62 5.20
CA PHE A 16 -15.01 16.35 5.49
C PHE A 16 -14.37 17.51 6.28
N PRO A 17 -13.50 17.26 7.27
CA PRO A 17 -12.99 15.96 7.72
C PRO A 17 -13.90 15.21 8.72
N TYR A 18 -15.03 15.81 9.11
CA TYR A 18 -15.92 15.26 10.14
C TYR A 18 -16.73 14.05 9.68
N THR A 19 -16.86 13.81 8.38
CA THR A 19 -17.23 12.52 7.80
C THR A 19 -16.11 11.96 6.92
N PHE A 20 -16.06 10.63 6.78
CA PHE A 20 -15.00 9.93 6.06
C PHE A 20 -15.48 8.61 5.42
N ASN A 21 -14.64 8.05 4.54
CA ASN A 21 -14.85 6.75 3.85
C ASN A 21 -16.27 6.55 3.31
N SER A 22 -16.84 7.61 2.73
CA SER A 22 -18.20 7.60 2.18
C SER A 22 -18.22 7.55 0.65
N TYR A 23 -17.15 8.05 0.00
CA TYR A 23 -17.01 8.08 -1.46
C TYR A 23 -15.53 7.97 -1.90
N ASP A 24 -15.24 7.05 -2.84
CA ASP A 24 -13.92 6.89 -3.47
C ASP A 24 -13.81 7.78 -4.72
N ASN A 25 -13.22 8.96 -4.56
CA ASN A 25 -12.96 9.92 -5.64
C ASN A 25 -12.06 9.39 -6.78
N LYS A 26 -11.33 8.27 -6.60
CA LYS A 26 -10.48 7.68 -7.65
C LYS A 26 -11.21 6.60 -8.47
N LYS A 27 -12.35 6.11 -7.97
CA LYS A 27 -13.17 5.06 -8.60
C LYS A 27 -14.62 5.52 -8.85
N GLU A 28 -14.90 6.79 -8.59
CA GLU A 28 -16.21 7.45 -8.65
C GLU A 28 -17.33 6.62 -7.99
N LYS A 29 -17.01 6.04 -6.82
CA LYS A 29 -17.83 4.99 -6.19
C LYS A 29 -18.27 5.33 -4.77
N ILE A 30 -19.57 5.14 -4.51
CA ILE A 30 -20.20 5.15 -3.19
C ILE A 30 -19.62 4.02 -2.30
N LEU A 31 -19.26 4.35 -1.05
CA LEU A 31 -18.71 3.42 -0.05
C LEU A 31 -19.64 3.18 1.17
N ILE A 32 -20.76 3.92 1.26
CA ILE A 32 -21.72 3.82 2.37
C ILE A 32 -22.82 2.78 2.19
N SER A 33 -23.07 2.32 0.96
CA SER A 33 -24.19 1.43 0.61
C SER A 33 -23.78 -0.06 0.58
N PRO A 34 -24.45 -0.97 1.31
CA PRO A 34 -24.20 -2.40 1.21
C PRO A 34 -24.72 -2.98 -0.11
N ASN A 35 -24.10 -4.09 -0.55
CA ASN A 35 -24.47 -4.78 -1.79
C ASN A 35 -25.37 -6.02 -1.54
N GLY A 36 -25.52 -6.47 -0.29
CA GLY A 36 -26.34 -7.64 0.05
C GLY A 36 -27.83 -7.31 0.21
N PRO A 37 -28.69 -8.31 0.54
CA PRO A 37 -30.12 -8.13 0.81
C PRO A 37 -30.43 -7.57 2.22
N ASP A 38 -29.44 -6.91 2.81
CA ASP A 38 -29.40 -6.35 4.17
C ASP A 38 -30.46 -5.24 4.41
N PRO A 39 -31.08 -5.11 5.61
CA PRO A 39 -31.99 -4.00 5.88
C PRO A 39 -31.31 -2.61 5.88
N VAL A 40 -29.99 -2.55 6.07
CA VAL A 40 -29.25 -1.28 6.00
C VAL A 40 -29.32 -0.68 4.59
N PHE A 41 -29.73 0.57 4.51
CA PHE A 41 -29.80 1.32 3.26
C PHE A 41 -28.46 2.01 2.92
N PHE A 42 -27.91 2.76 3.88
CA PHE A 42 -26.52 3.21 3.89
C PHE A 42 -26.02 3.42 5.32
N GLY A 43 -24.69 3.54 5.51
CA GLY A 43 -24.08 3.98 6.76
C GLY A 43 -22.99 5.03 6.54
N VAL A 44 -23.26 6.28 6.96
CA VAL A 44 -22.27 7.38 6.98
C VAL A 44 -21.36 7.22 8.21
N ARG A 45 -20.07 7.53 8.08
CA ARG A 45 -19.08 7.49 9.17
C ARG A 45 -18.57 8.88 9.46
N GLY A 46 -18.38 9.22 10.74
CA GLY A 46 -17.97 10.54 11.17
C GLY A 46 -17.96 10.72 12.68
N GLU A 47 -17.44 11.86 13.13
CA GLU A 47 -17.06 12.11 14.54
C GLU A 47 -18.15 12.79 15.39
N ASN A 48 -19.23 13.30 14.78
CA ASN A 48 -20.26 14.09 15.47
C ASN A 48 -21.69 13.69 15.02
N PRO A 49 -22.61 13.33 15.95
CA PRO A 49 -23.99 12.99 15.64
C PRO A 49 -24.77 14.03 14.81
N SER A 50 -24.62 15.33 15.06
CA SER A 50 -25.38 16.36 14.31
C SER A 50 -24.90 16.45 12.85
N ILE A 51 -23.60 16.25 12.63
CA ILE A 51 -23.01 16.19 11.29
C ILE A 51 -23.45 14.91 10.57
N LEU A 52 -23.55 13.77 11.28
CA LEU A 52 -24.06 12.52 10.72
C LEU A 52 -25.52 12.63 10.25
N ILE A 53 -26.39 13.31 11.02
CA ILE A 53 -27.79 13.56 10.65
C ILE A 53 -27.84 14.44 9.40
N SER A 54 -27.21 15.61 9.41
CA SER A 54 -27.21 16.53 8.27
C SER A 54 -26.58 15.91 7.01
N ALA A 55 -25.54 15.08 7.18
CA ALA A 55 -24.96 14.29 6.10
C ALA A 55 -25.97 13.31 5.50
N ALA A 56 -26.66 12.52 6.34
CA ALA A 56 -27.67 11.56 5.90
C ALA A 56 -28.84 12.24 5.15
N GLU A 57 -29.37 13.34 5.70
CA GLU A 57 -30.43 14.15 5.08
C GLU A 57 -30.01 14.71 3.71
N SER A 58 -28.73 15.09 3.55
CA SER A 58 -28.22 15.65 2.30
C SER A 58 -28.10 14.65 1.14
N ILE A 59 -28.12 13.33 1.43
CA ILE A 59 -28.04 12.26 0.41
C ILE A 59 -29.35 12.14 -0.38
N LYS A 60 -30.51 12.46 0.23
CA LYS A 60 -31.85 12.44 -0.38
C LYS A 60 -32.14 11.19 -1.25
N PRO A 61 -32.23 9.99 -0.65
CA PRO A 61 -32.62 8.78 -1.38
C PRO A 61 -34.06 8.90 -1.91
N GLU A 62 -34.34 8.22 -3.02
CA GLU A 62 -35.67 8.16 -3.64
C GLU A 62 -36.63 7.24 -2.85
N GLU A 63 -36.07 6.19 -2.23
CA GLU A 63 -36.81 5.27 -1.36
C GLU A 63 -37.01 5.90 0.03
N LYS A 64 -38.26 5.92 0.51
CA LYS A 64 -38.59 6.33 1.88
C LYS A 64 -37.93 5.36 2.86
N LEU A 65 -37.12 5.90 3.78
CA LEU A 65 -36.51 5.13 4.86
C LEU A 65 -37.43 5.07 6.08
N ASP A 66 -37.46 3.93 6.78
CA ASP A 66 -38.25 3.76 8.02
C ASP A 66 -37.67 4.54 9.20
N GLY A 67 -36.36 4.82 9.19
CA GLY A 67 -35.66 5.57 10.23
C GLY A 67 -34.13 5.48 10.12
N TYR A 68 -33.44 5.94 11.16
CA TYR A 68 -31.99 5.81 11.30
C TYR A 68 -31.59 5.56 12.76
N LEU A 69 -30.39 5.03 12.97
CA LEU A 69 -29.76 4.84 14.28
C LEU A 69 -28.30 5.28 14.22
N ILE A 70 -27.80 5.92 15.28
CA ILE A 70 -26.41 6.36 15.40
C ILE A 70 -25.69 5.45 16.39
N PHE A 71 -24.66 4.75 15.92
CA PHE A 71 -23.87 3.83 16.73
C PHE A 71 -22.48 4.41 17.02
N LYS A 72 -22.08 4.44 18.30
CA LYS A 72 -20.67 4.60 18.67
C LYS A 72 -19.93 3.30 18.32
N SER A 73 -18.87 3.38 17.53
CA SER A 73 -18.13 2.21 17.05
C SER A 73 -16.61 2.43 17.08
N ASN A 74 -15.84 1.36 16.89
CA ASN A 74 -14.38 1.43 16.70
C ASN A 74 -13.95 1.55 15.22
N GLN A 75 -14.89 1.77 14.28
CA GLN A 75 -14.54 1.94 12.87
C GLN A 75 -13.64 3.17 12.67
N GLY A 76 -12.67 3.08 11.77
CA GLY A 76 -11.68 4.15 11.53
C GLY A 76 -10.55 4.27 12.56
N THR A 77 -10.71 3.73 13.78
CA THR A 77 -9.73 3.90 14.88
C THR A 77 -8.44 3.06 14.74
N GLY A 78 -8.42 2.06 13.86
CA GLY A 78 -7.30 1.12 13.71
C GLY A 78 -7.03 0.26 14.94
N ASP A 79 -8.04 0.03 15.80
CA ASP A 79 -7.91 -0.64 17.10
C ASP A 79 -7.21 -2.00 17.02
N HIS A 80 -7.57 -2.82 16.03
CA HIS A 80 -7.00 -4.14 15.78
C HIS A 80 -5.51 -4.10 15.40
N LEU A 81 -4.99 -2.94 15.01
CA LEU A 81 -3.60 -2.72 14.60
C LEU A 81 -2.72 -2.14 15.72
N LYS A 82 -3.27 -1.84 16.90
CA LYS A 82 -2.50 -1.37 18.07
C LYS A 82 -1.60 -2.47 18.65
N ASN A 83 -1.96 -3.73 18.44
CA ASN A 83 -1.20 -4.90 18.89
C ASN A 83 0.12 -5.05 18.13
N LYS A 84 1.08 -5.76 18.74
CA LYS A 84 2.26 -6.30 18.04
C LYS A 84 2.04 -7.79 17.82
N ILE A 85 2.25 -8.27 16.60
CA ILE A 85 2.22 -9.70 16.29
C ILE A 85 3.47 -10.36 16.86
N ASP A 86 3.33 -11.46 17.60
CA ASP A 86 4.48 -12.31 17.87
C ASP A 86 4.85 -13.13 16.63
N VAL A 87 5.94 -12.73 15.98
CA VAL A 87 6.49 -13.37 14.79
C VAL A 87 7.06 -14.78 15.06
N GLU A 88 7.30 -15.17 16.31
CA GLU A 88 7.79 -16.52 16.63
C GLU A 88 6.68 -17.57 16.50
N ARG A 89 5.48 -17.28 17.02
CA ARG A 89 4.29 -18.13 16.90
C ARG A 89 3.50 -17.88 15.60
N PHE A 90 3.44 -16.62 15.16
CA PHE A 90 2.77 -16.12 13.96
C PHE A 90 1.34 -16.69 13.78
N GLU A 91 0.54 -16.64 14.85
CA GLU A 91 -0.77 -17.32 14.94
C GLU A 91 -1.79 -16.77 13.95
N PRO A 92 -2.57 -17.63 13.24
CA PRO A 92 -3.59 -17.18 12.30
C PRO A 92 -4.74 -16.50 13.03
N TYR A 93 -5.51 -15.67 12.30
CA TYR A 93 -6.63 -14.88 12.82
C TYR A 93 -6.25 -13.76 13.80
N THR A 94 -4.97 -13.59 14.12
CA THR A 94 -4.45 -12.43 14.85
C THR A 94 -4.27 -11.21 13.92
N SER A 95 -4.26 -10.01 14.50
CA SER A 95 -3.99 -8.75 13.80
C SER A 95 -3.18 -7.80 14.68
N GLY A 96 -2.48 -6.87 14.05
CA GLY A 96 -1.51 -6.02 14.71
C GLY A 96 -0.47 -5.46 13.75
N THR A 97 0.73 -5.19 14.28
CA THR A 97 1.89 -4.72 13.53
C THR A 97 3.07 -5.70 13.57
N ILE A 98 3.84 -5.70 12.49
CA ILE A 98 5.17 -6.33 12.40
C ILE A 98 6.16 -5.28 11.93
N GLU A 99 7.34 -5.25 12.54
CA GLU A 99 8.49 -4.49 12.04
C GLU A 99 9.55 -5.46 11.52
N GLY A 100 10.14 -5.18 10.36
CA GLY A 100 11.14 -6.05 9.77
C GLY A 100 11.87 -5.43 8.59
N THR A 101 12.84 -6.16 8.05
CA THR A 101 13.64 -5.78 6.88
C THR A 101 13.15 -6.58 5.66
N ILE A 102 12.98 -5.94 4.50
CA ILE A 102 12.67 -6.62 3.24
C ILE A 102 13.82 -7.57 2.90
N GLU A 103 13.55 -8.87 2.79
CA GLU A 103 14.59 -9.87 2.50
C GLU A 103 14.86 -9.93 0.98
N SER A 104 13.80 -9.92 0.16
CA SER A 104 13.86 -10.10 -1.29
C SER A 104 13.05 -9.05 -2.06
N THR A 105 13.40 -8.85 -3.34
CA THR A 105 12.69 -7.92 -4.23
C THR A 105 11.21 -8.33 -4.38
N PRO A 106 10.25 -7.41 -4.20
CA PRO A 106 8.82 -7.71 -4.31
C PRO A 106 8.38 -8.26 -5.67
N ILE A 107 7.55 -9.28 -5.65
CA ILE A 107 7.02 -10.01 -6.81
C ILE A 107 5.56 -9.59 -7.04
N VAL A 108 5.18 -9.36 -8.30
CA VAL A 108 3.80 -9.05 -8.68
C VAL A 108 3.09 -10.33 -9.12
N LEU A 109 2.06 -10.74 -8.38
CA LEU A 109 1.27 -11.94 -8.68
C LEU A 109 0.17 -11.65 -9.71
N ARG A 110 -0.34 -12.70 -10.37
CA ARG A 110 -1.54 -12.63 -11.22
C ARG A 110 -2.69 -11.98 -10.43
N GLY A 111 -3.42 -11.07 -11.06
CA GLY A 111 -4.40 -10.20 -10.37
C GLY A 111 -3.83 -8.90 -9.82
N GLY A 112 -2.51 -8.71 -9.79
CA GLY A 112 -1.84 -7.45 -9.44
C GLY A 112 -1.53 -7.25 -7.95
N HIS A 113 -1.68 -8.31 -7.14
CA HIS A 113 -1.21 -8.36 -5.76
C HIS A 113 0.33 -8.31 -5.72
N VAL A 114 0.90 -7.88 -4.60
CA VAL A 114 2.35 -7.79 -4.43
C VAL A 114 2.77 -8.64 -3.24
N TYR A 115 3.64 -9.60 -3.50
CA TYR A 115 4.18 -10.55 -2.53
C TYR A 115 5.63 -10.19 -2.24
N PHE A 116 6.04 -10.26 -0.96
CA PHE A 116 7.43 -10.13 -0.56
C PHE A 116 7.69 -10.85 0.76
N LEU A 117 8.97 -11.05 1.07
CA LEU A 117 9.41 -11.61 2.34
C LEU A 117 9.99 -10.50 3.22
N ILE A 118 9.69 -10.54 4.51
CA ILE A 118 10.43 -9.75 5.51
C ILE A 118 11.13 -10.65 6.52
N LYS A 119 12.29 -10.21 6.99
CA LYS A 119 12.96 -10.75 8.16
C LYS A 119 12.60 -9.93 9.39
N SER A 120 12.06 -10.59 10.41
CA SER A 120 11.75 -9.99 11.71
C SER A 120 12.23 -10.94 12.81
N LYS A 121 12.97 -10.44 13.80
CA LYS A 121 13.81 -11.25 14.69
C LYS A 121 14.65 -12.24 13.82
N ASN A 122 14.53 -13.55 14.10
CA ASN A 122 15.17 -14.63 13.34
C ASN A 122 14.20 -15.37 12.39
N LYS A 123 13.02 -14.81 12.11
CA LYS A 123 11.97 -15.42 11.27
C LYS A 123 11.83 -14.70 9.93
N ILE A 124 11.55 -15.47 8.88
CA ILE A 124 11.11 -14.94 7.59
C ILE A 124 9.58 -15.03 7.55
N ILE A 125 8.92 -13.91 7.23
CA ILE A 125 7.47 -13.76 7.21
C ILE A 125 7.01 -13.48 5.78
N ASN A 126 6.02 -14.24 5.33
CA ASN A 126 5.38 -14.08 4.03
C ASN A 126 4.39 -12.90 4.08
N CYS A 127 4.58 -11.89 3.24
CA CYS A 127 3.76 -10.67 3.23
C CYS A 127 3.04 -10.47 1.89
N CYS A 128 1.77 -10.06 1.94
CA CYS A 128 0.99 -9.74 0.74
C CYS A 128 0.22 -8.44 0.85
N VAL A 129 0.43 -7.55 -0.13
CA VAL A 129 -0.37 -6.34 -0.37
C VAL A 129 -1.33 -6.64 -1.52
N TYR A 130 -2.63 -6.73 -1.23
CA TYR A 130 -3.64 -7.12 -2.20
C TYR A 130 -4.03 -5.97 -3.13
N LYS A 131 -4.34 -6.22 -4.41
CA LYS A 131 -4.71 -5.16 -5.38
C LYS A 131 -5.75 -4.14 -4.87
N PRO A 132 -6.85 -4.52 -4.18
CA PRO A 132 -7.84 -3.58 -3.66
C PRO A 132 -7.32 -2.57 -2.63
N THR A 133 -6.17 -2.83 -1.98
CA THR A 133 -5.56 -1.93 -0.99
C THR A 133 -4.92 -0.68 -1.60
N ASN A 134 -4.92 -0.51 -2.92
CA ASN A 134 -4.29 0.59 -3.70
C ASN A 134 -2.76 0.79 -3.51
N ILE A 135 -2.15 0.48 -2.36
CA ILE A 135 -0.74 0.71 -2.00
C ILE A 135 0.25 -0.27 -2.66
N THR A 136 -0.21 -1.15 -3.56
CA THR A 136 0.63 -2.07 -4.35
C THR A 136 1.75 -1.36 -5.12
N HIS A 137 1.55 -0.12 -5.56
CA HIS A 137 2.57 0.69 -6.23
C HIS A 137 3.74 1.09 -5.30
N ILE A 138 3.45 1.29 -4.00
CA ILE A 138 4.46 1.51 -2.95
C ILE A 138 5.19 0.20 -2.67
N ALA A 139 4.45 -0.90 -2.52
CA ALA A 139 5.02 -2.22 -2.26
C ALA A 139 6.00 -2.65 -3.37
N LYS A 140 5.66 -2.43 -4.66
CA LYS A 140 6.56 -2.67 -5.82
C LYS A 140 7.82 -1.82 -5.85
N SER A 141 7.88 -0.75 -5.05
CA SER A 141 8.99 0.21 -5.02
C SER A 141 9.99 -0.07 -3.87
N LEU A 142 9.73 -1.08 -3.05
CA LEU A 142 10.65 -1.57 -2.01
C LEU A 142 11.77 -2.41 -2.62
N ILE A 143 12.91 -2.48 -1.91
CA ILE A 143 14.06 -3.32 -2.26
C ILE A 143 14.57 -4.05 -1.01
N SER A 144 15.35 -5.12 -1.22
CA SER A 144 16.04 -5.82 -0.13
C SER A 144 16.86 -4.85 0.74
N GLY A 145 16.78 -4.99 2.05
CA GLY A 145 17.41 -4.10 3.04
C GLY A 145 16.56 -2.92 3.52
N ASP A 146 15.44 -2.58 2.86
CA ASP A 146 14.50 -1.57 3.39
C ASP A 146 13.91 -2.05 4.73
N ARG A 147 13.89 -1.21 5.77
CA ARG A 147 13.25 -1.50 7.06
C ARG A 147 11.86 -0.89 7.09
N VAL A 148 10.84 -1.70 7.34
CA VAL A 148 9.42 -1.32 7.27
C VAL A 148 8.68 -1.67 8.56
N LEU A 149 7.70 -0.83 8.92
CA LEU A 149 6.59 -1.19 9.79
C LEU A 149 5.38 -1.48 8.91
N ILE A 150 4.74 -2.63 9.11
CA ILE A 150 3.53 -3.04 8.41
C ILE A 150 2.43 -3.38 9.42
N GLY A 151 1.19 -3.08 9.07
CA GLY A 151 0.01 -3.45 9.86
C GLY A 151 -0.99 -4.24 9.03
N GLY A 152 -1.72 -5.14 9.68
CA GLY A 152 -2.66 -6.05 9.03
C GLY A 152 -2.97 -7.30 9.86
N GLY A 153 -3.44 -8.35 9.19
CA GLY A 153 -3.87 -9.62 9.82
C GLY A 153 -3.16 -10.86 9.29
N VAL A 154 -2.95 -11.86 10.17
CA VAL A 154 -2.36 -13.16 9.80
C VAL A 154 -3.43 -14.08 9.22
N ARG A 155 -3.37 -14.32 7.92
CA ARG A 155 -4.21 -15.30 7.22
C ARG A 155 -3.73 -16.72 7.54
N LYS A 156 -4.66 -17.65 7.81
CA LYS A 156 -4.33 -19.08 7.87
C LYS A 156 -3.73 -19.59 6.57
N ALA A 157 -2.93 -20.66 6.68
CA ALA A 157 -2.40 -21.38 5.53
C ALA A 157 -3.53 -21.93 4.63
N SER A 158 -3.18 -22.22 3.38
CA SER A 158 -4.05 -22.70 2.32
C SER A 158 -3.28 -23.65 1.40
N LYS A 159 -3.96 -24.43 0.55
CA LYS A 159 -3.33 -25.48 -0.29
C LYS A 159 -2.08 -25.03 -1.08
N ASN A 160 -1.98 -23.74 -1.42
CA ASN A 160 -0.92 -23.20 -2.29
C ASN A 160 -0.01 -22.19 -1.56
N PHE A 161 -0.26 -21.88 -0.28
CA PHE A 161 0.46 -20.86 0.48
C PHE A 161 0.41 -21.12 1.98
N ASP A 162 1.54 -20.94 2.67
CA ASP A 162 1.63 -20.89 4.13
C ASP A 162 0.81 -19.73 4.74
N ARG A 163 0.95 -19.52 6.06
CA ARG A 163 0.44 -18.30 6.71
C ARG A 163 1.02 -17.07 6.02
N ILE A 164 0.17 -16.10 5.72
CA ILE A 164 0.54 -14.83 5.06
C ILE A 164 0.04 -13.68 5.92
N PHE A 165 0.88 -12.65 6.08
CA PHE A 165 0.46 -11.37 6.63
C PHE A 165 -0.20 -10.53 5.53
N ASN A 166 -1.52 -10.34 5.66
CA ASN A 166 -2.33 -9.53 4.77
C ASN A 166 -2.16 -8.06 5.17
N ILE A 167 -1.41 -7.28 4.39
CA ILE A 167 -1.06 -5.91 4.74
C ILE A 167 -2.20 -4.94 4.43
N GLU A 168 -2.60 -4.17 5.44
CA GLU A 168 -3.54 -3.04 5.37
C GLU A 168 -2.79 -1.70 5.23
N PHE A 169 -1.68 -1.50 5.97
CA PHE A 169 -0.83 -0.32 5.84
C PHE A 169 0.66 -0.63 5.80
N LEU A 170 1.43 0.27 5.18
CA LEU A 170 2.88 0.14 5.00
C LEU A 170 3.58 1.46 5.33
N LYS A 171 4.57 1.45 6.23
CA LYS A 171 5.37 2.62 6.64
C LYS A 171 6.86 2.32 6.55
N PRO A 172 7.60 2.81 5.53
CA PRO A 172 9.05 2.67 5.48
C PRO A 172 9.74 3.48 6.59
N LEU A 173 10.63 2.83 7.34
CA LEU A 173 11.42 3.42 8.43
C LEU A 173 12.86 3.69 7.99
N LYS A 174 13.45 2.77 7.22
CA LYS A 174 14.74 2.94 6.52
C LYS A 174 14.52 2.57 5.06
N LEU A 175 15.08 3.37 4.15
CA LEU A 175 15.10 3.10 2.72
C LEU A 175 16.55 2.98 2.28
N GLU A 176 16.89 1.89 1.61
CA GLU A 176 18.24 1.65 1.11
C GLU A 176 18.53 2.38 -0.20
N LYS A 177 19.82 2.62 -0.45
CA LYS A 177 20.31 3.26 -1.67
C LYS A 177 20.17 2.28 -2.85
N HIS A 178 19.13 2.44 -3.66
CA HIS A 178 18.99 1.72 -4.92
C HIS A 178 20.13 2.13 -5.87
N THR A 179 21.14 1.27 -6.01
CA THR A 179 22.31 1.52 -6.86
C THR A 179 22.30 0.61 -8.08
N MET A 180 22.78 1.11 -9.22
CA MET A 180 22.95 0.34 -10.44
C MET A 180 24.35 0.54 -11.02
N GLN A 181 24.96 -0.55 -11.50
CA GLN A 181 26.24 -0.54 -12.20
C GLN A 181 26.04 -0.24 -13.70
N LYS A 182 26.38 0.98 -14.14
CA LYS A 182 26.31 1.38 -15.56
C LYS A 182 27.70 1.55 -16.16
N ASN A 183 27.81 1.45 -17.48
CA ASN A 183 29.08 1.71 -18.17
C ASN A 183 29.49 3.19 -17.98
N PRO A 184 30.80 3.49 -17.89
CA PRO A 184 31.30 4.85 -17.74
C PRO A 184 30.95 5.74 -18.95
N LEU A 185 31.02 7.06 -18.72
CA LEU A 185 31.02 8.07 -19.77
C LEU A 185 32.46 8.38 -20.19
N CYS A 186 32.68 8.66 -21.48
CA CYS A 186 34.00 9.04 -21.96
C CYS A 186 34.31 10.52 -21.64
N LYS A 187 35.24 10.79 -20.71
CA LYS A 187 35.72 12.14 -20.31
C LYS A 187 36.27 13.06 -21.43
N LYS A 188 36.11 12.74 -22.72
CA LYS A 188 36.44 13.61 -23.86
C LYS A 188 35.22 13.95 -24.75
N CYS A 189 34.10 13.23 -24.63
CA CYS A 189 32.95 13.42 -25.52
C CYS A 189 31.60 12.91 -24.98
N ASP A 190 31.54 12.56 -23.69
CA ASP A 190 30.40 12.12 -22.88
C ASP A 190 29.48 11.03 -23.45
N LYS A 191 29.90 10.37 -24.54
CA LYS A 191 29.29 9.14 -25.03
C LYS A 191 29.56 8.00 -24.05
N ARG A 192 28.50 7.24 -23.74
CA ARG A 192 28.53 5.99 -22.97
C ARG A 192 29.51 5.01 -23.62
N MET A 193 30.42 4.45 -22.83
CA MET A 193 31.44 3.52 -23.34
C MET A 193 30.84 2.13 -23.55
N LYS A 194 31.21 1.44 -24.65
CA LYS A 194 30.80 0.06 -24.93
C LYS A 194 31.67 -0.92 -24.15
N SER A 195 31.14 -2.08 -23.80
CA SER A 195 31.95 -3.20 -23.26
C SER A 195 32.88 -3.74 -24.34
N LYS A 196 34.08 -4.18 -23.97
CA LYS A 196 35.00 -4.91 -24.86
C LYS A 196 34.78 -6.43 -24.83
N GLY A 197 34.17 -6.95 -23.76
CA GLY A 197 34.04 -8.38 -23.50
C GLY A 197 34.13 -8.68 -21.99
N LYS A 198 34.01 -9.96 -21.60
CA LYS A 198 34.21 -10.40 -20.22
C LYS A 198 35.63 -10.01 -19.77
N ASN A 199 35.75 -9.30 -18.65
CA ASN A 199 36.99 -8.80 -18.04
C ASN A 199 37.87 -7.85 -18.91
N GLN A 200 37.45 -7.47 -20.12
CA GLN A 200 38.23 -6.56 -21.00
C GLN A 200 37.92 -5.06 -20.81
N GLY A 201 37.07 -4.71 -19.83
CA GLY A 201 36.67 -3.33 -19.56
C GLY A 201 35.82 -2.69 -20.65
N PHE A 202 35.94 -1.37 -20.79
CA PHE A 202 35.10 -0.51 -21.63
C PHE A 202 35.93 0.37 -22.56
N GLN A 203 35.42 0.65 -23.76
CA GLN A 203 36.06 1.53 -24.74
C GLN A 203 35.06 2.53 -25.34
N CYS A 204 35.52 3.77 -25.58
CA CYS A 204 34.72 4.78 -26.27
C CYS A 204 34.84 4.63 -27.79
N SER A 205 33.72 4.46 -28.49
CA SER A 205 33.70 4.30 -29.95
C SER A 205 34.05 5.57 -30.75
N LYS A 206 33.97 6.78 -30.16
CA LYS A 206 34.38 8.03 -30.83
C LYS A 206 35.84 8.43 -30.53
N CYS A 207 36.40 8.03 -29.38
CA CYS A 207 37.67 8.58 -28.89
C CYS A 207 38.74 7.55 -28.53
N GLY A 208 38.49 6.25 -28.71
CA GLY A 208 39.45 5.17 -28.44
C GLY A 208 39.80 4.92 -26.97
N LYS A 209 39.64 5.94 -26.09
CA LYS A 209 39.90 5.88 -24.64
C LYS A 209 39.23 4.66 -23.98
N LYS A 210 39.95 4.04 -23.06
CA LYS A 210 39.54 2.85 -22.30
C LYS A 210 39.16 3.21 -20.85
N SER A 211 38.44 2.33 -20.17
CA SER A 211 38.17 2.36 -18.73
C SER A 211 37.96 0.95 -18.20
N SER A 212 38.48 0.63 -17.02
CA SER A 212 38.46 -0.72 -16.44
C SER A 212 37.13 -1.08 -15.76
N HIS A 213 36.49 -0.10 -15.10
CA HIS A 213 35.38 -0.35 -14.18
C HIS A 213 34.05 0.25 -14.64
N LYS A 214 32.94 -0.30 -14.14
CA LYS A 214 31.62 0.33 -14.20
C LYS A 214 31.53 1.48 -13.19
N ILE A 215 30.58 2.37 -13.39
CA ILE A 215 30.22 3.41 -12.43
C ILE A 215 28.96 3.01 -11.66
N THR A 216 29.05 3.04 -10.33
CA THR A 216 27.91 2.94 -9.43
C THR A 216 27.09 4.22 -9.53
N ILE A 217 25.82 4.12 -9.90
CA ILE A 217 24.89 5.27 -9.91
C ILE A 217 23.75 4.98 -8.94
N THR A 218 23.52 5.86 -7.97
CA THR A 218 22.34 5.82 -7.10
C THR A 218 21.13 6.36 -7.88
N MET A 219 20.04 5.61 -7.91
CA MET A 219 18.76 6.06 -8.47
C MET A 219 17.84 6.59 -7.37
N PRO A 220 17.02 7.63 -7.65
CA PRO A 220 16.04 8.13 -6.70
C PRO A 220 14.97 7.05 -6.42
N ARG A 221 14.60 6.89 -5.15
CA ARG A 221 13.46 6.04 -4.74
C ARG A 221 12.15 6.77 -5.04
N LYS A 222 11.12 6.04 -5.49
CA LYS A 222 9.77 6.59 -5.71
C LYS A 222 8.89 6.60 -4.44
N ILE A 223 9.48 6.36 -3.28
CA ILE A 223 8.81 6.22 -1.98
C ILE A 223 9.59 6.97 -0.91
N SER A 224 8.90 7.42 0.14
CA SER A 224 9.46 8.18 1.26
C SER A 224 9.06 7.56 2.61
N LYS A 225 9.65 8.05 3.71
CA LYS A 225 9.43 7.55 5.07
C LYS A 225 8.10 8.02 5.68
N LYS A 226 6.99 7.81 4.98
CA LYS A 226 5.64 8.12 5.48
C LYS A 226 4.78 6.87 5.60
N MET A 227 3.65 6.98 6.29
CA MET A 227 2.64 5.94 6.33
C MET A 227 1.83 5.95 5.03
N TYR A 228 1.59 4.77 4.47
CA TYR A 228 0.75 4.55 3.29
C TYR A 228 -0.42 3.64 3.65
N ILE A 229 -1.61 4.16 3.42
CA ILE A 229 -2.93 3.51 3.58
C ILE A 229 -3.66 3.53 2.22
N PRO A 230 -4.76 2.76 2.04
CA PRO A 230 -5.47 2.65 0.76
C PRO A 230 -6.00 3.96 0.14
#